data_AF-A0A250J9W3-F1
#
_entry.id   AF-A0A250J9W3-F1
#
_cell.length_a   1.000
_cell.length_b   1.000
_cell.length_c   1.000
_cell.angle_alpha   90.00
_cell.angle_beta   90.00
_cell.angle_gamma   90.00
#
_symmetry.space_group_name_H-M   'P 1'
#
loop_
_entity.id
_entity.type
_entity.pdbx_description
1 polymer ?
#
loop_
_entity_poly.entity_id
_entity_poly.type
_entity_poly.pdbx_seq_one_letter_code
_entity_poly.pdbx_strand_id
1 'polypeptide(L)'
;MRFRLNTHCASGPLWRAWLVVLSVVLMGSRCGGVDAVPSEMWRRDVAPPFDYGLYSDARGRLVGETSGVLLVHRSAHLEKVYADAQAGDARARRLLDQLEVATEAAGVELADKALGLGCSALPTCTVRWAELGELIPSPGPGGTRLRGLLARGFERQARREQVESAVITAALNALLVGGVAMAVEGRAASGEVRAGAAEAEKLAREGVARQRALGQVEEAAALEEAAALEVRLREAEAVAGGARQSSDLKMLERRRPSLQEPPPGVAADHPRWVDYVSYWEKRYEELAGNRSRSARLPEVKPPLEWPDYAVFRSQVQGGVDFQQGVTRALQRETTLAQSERVYLRGMSRARVDGNLGLSHEPGPVLTFVDQLAVDEASLVHGGKPTVHCFSNKQRDFTRMSEVEARYWVSMDAREALEKYGGMVEIRRPGHPLFGRKVTISKVHLIYDGRLVPQKRTRVAIQQIARKFNVEIHFHE
;
A
#
# COMPACT_ATOMS: atom_id res chain seq x y z
N MET A 1 9.03 -13.62 -43.52
CA MET A 1 8.91 -12.42 -42.67
C MET A 1 7.47 -11.93 -42.68
N ARG A 2 6.72 -12.13 -41.58
CA ARG A 2 5.60 -11.31 -41.10
C ARG A 2 5.05 -11.99 -39.84
N PHE A 3 5.36 -11.39 -38.68
CA PHE A 3 4.81 -11.76 -37.39
C PHE A 3 3.33 -11.31 -37.31
N ARG A 4 2.45 -12.21 -36.91
CA ARG A 4 1.16 -11.88 -36.26
C ARG A 4 1.28 -12.34 -34.80
N LEU A 5 1.27 -11.40 -33.88
CA LEU A 5 1.06 -11.64 -32.46
C LEU A 5 -0.43 -11.43 -32.17
N ASN A 6 -1.13 -12.54 -31.90
CA ASN A 6 -2.41 -12.51 -31.18
C ASN A 6 -2.07 -12.69 -29.70
N THR A 7 -2.24 -11.64 -28.90
CA THR A 7 -2.29 -11.73 -27.44
C THR A 7 -3.74 -11.73 -27.00
N HIS A 8 -4.26 -12.89 -26.61
CA HIS A 8 -5.44 -12.97 -25.77
C HIS A 8 -5.02 -12.69 -24.31
N CYS A 9 -5.47 -11.55 -23.77
CA CYS A 9 -5.52 -11.33 -22.33
C CYS A 9 -6.62 -12.22 -21.75
N ALA A 10 -6.22 -13.29 -21.06
CA ALA A 10 -7.10 -14.06 -20.20
C ALA A 10 -6.83 -13.65 -18.75
N SER A 11 -7.85 -13.05 -18.13
CA SER A 11 -7.99 -12.90 -16.68
C SER A 11 -7.97 -14.28 -16.02
N GLY A 12 -6.82 -14.64 -15.45
CA GLY A 12 -6.65 -15.83 -14.60
C GLY A 12 -6.43 -15.43 -13.15
N PRO A 13 -6.77 -16.28 -12.17
CA PRO A 13 -6.60 -15.92 -10.76
C PRO A 13 -5.10 -15.92 -10.38
N LEU A 14 -4.72 -14.97 -9.52
CA LEU A 14 -3.34 -14.56 -9.22
C LEU A 14 -2.40 -15.67 -8.72
N TRP A 15 -2.91 -16.83 -8.30
CA TRP A 15 -2.12 -18.02 -7.92
C TRP A 15 -1.16 -18.49 -9.02
N ARG A 16 -1.48 -18.25 -10.30
CA ARG A 16 -0.63 -18.65 -11.44
C ARG A 16 0.68 -17.88 -11.52
N ALA A 17 0.71 -16.60 -11.11
CA ALA A 17 1.93 -15.80 -11.15
C ALA A 17 2.94 -16.26 -10.09
N TRP A 18 2.45 -16.71 -8.93
CA TRP A 18 3.26 -17.18 -7.81
C TRP A 18 3.80 -18.59 -8.01
N LEU A 19 2.99 -19.48 -8.61
CA LEU A 19 3.47 -20.77 -9.09
C LEU A 19 4.62 -20.64 -10.08
N VAL A 20 4.61 -19.62 -10.95
CA VAL A 20 5.70 -19.39 -11.89
C VAL A 20 7.00 -19.03 -11.15
N VAL A 21 6.95 -18.29 -10.03
CA VAL A 21 8.15 -17.97 -9.23
C VAL A 21 8.69 -19.22 -8.53
N LEU A 22 7.85 -19.99 -7.85
CA LEU A 22 8.28 -21.24 -7.19
C LEU A 22 8.78 -22.26 -8.22
N SER A 23 8.13 -22.33 -9.38
CA SER A 23 8.54 -23.20 -10.50
C SER A 23 9.88 -22.77 -11.06
N VAL A 24 10.08 -21.49 -11.41
CA VAL A 24 11.34 -20.97 -11.97
C VAL A 24 12.53 -21.22 -11.04
N VAL A 25 12.32 -21.15 -9.72
CA VAL A 25 13.39 -21.41 -8.74
C VAL A 25 13.65 -22.91 -8.53
N LEU A 26 12.60 -23.72 -8.46
CA LEU A 26 12.72 -25.19 -8.42
C LEU A 26 13.30 -25.75 -9.73
N MET A 27 13.24 -24.98 -10.83
CA MET A 27 13.75 -25.29 -12.16
C MET A 27 15.24 -24.97 -12.37
N GLY A 28 16.04 -24.88 -11.30
CA GLY A 28 17.50 -24.70 -11.35
C GLY A 28 18.12 -25.41 -12.56
N SER A 29 18.60 -24.60 -13.50
CA SER A 29 18.81 -24.95 -14.91
C SER A 29 19.57 -26.26 -15.12
N ARG A 30 18.88 -27.33 -15.55
CA ARG A 30 19.46 -28.41 -16.39
C ARG A 30 18.42 -29.03 -17.30
N CYS A 31 18.63 -28.87 -18.60
CA CYS A 31 17.95 -29.59 -19.67
C CYS A 31 18.10 -31.12 -19.49
N GLY A 32 17.02 -31.87 -19.66
CA GLY A 32 17.06 -33.33 -19.78
C GLY A 32 15.74 -33.95 -19.35
N GLY A 33 14.89 -34.27 -20.33
CA GLY A 33 13.50 -34.66 -20.13
C GLY A 33 13.31 -35.97 -19.37
N VAL A 34 12.30 -35.95 -18.49
CA VAL A 34 11.20 -36.92 -18.41
C VAL A 34 10.01 -36.13 -17.82
N ASP A 35 8.92 -35.98 -18.57
CA ASP A 35 7.68 -35.35 -18.07
C ASP A 35 7.01 -36.28 -17.06
N ALA A 36 7.39 -36.17 -15.78
CA ALA A 36 6.83 -37.04 -14.74
C ALA A 36 5.37 -36.69 -14.40
N VAL A 37 4.87 -35.50 -14.77
CA VAL A 37 3.51 -35.07 -14.42
C VAL A 37 2.87 -34.20 -15.51
N PRO A 38 1.87 -34.70 -16.26
CA PRO A 38 1.08 -33.89 -17.18
C PRO A 38 0.32 -32.77 -16.45
N SER A 39 0.19 -31.60 -17.08
CA SER A 39 -0.55 -30.44 -16.56
C SER A 39 -2.01 -30.75 -16.16
N GLU A 40 -2.59 -31.83 -16.66
CA GLU A 40 -3.91 -32.34 -16.30
C GLU A 40 -4.00 -32.88 -14.86
N MET A 41 -2.89 -33.37 -14.29
CA MET A 41 -2.87 -33.88 -12.91
C MET A 41 -2.96 -32.79 -11.85
N TRP A 42 -2.77 -31.52 -12.24
CA TRP A 42 -3.02 -30.34 -11.40
C TRP A 42 -4.52 -30.01 -11.25
N ARG A 43 -5.36 -30.52 -12.16
CA ARG A 43 -6.80 -30.24 -12.22
C ARG A 43 -7.68 -31.30 -11.58
N ARG A 44 -7.10 -32.38 -11.04
CA ARG A 44 -7.86 -33.44 -10.36
C ARG A 44 -8.03 -33.07 -8.89
N ASP A 45 -9.28 -32.95 -8.45
CA ASP A 45 -9.67 -32.62 -7.07
C ASP A 45 -9.31 -33.72 -6.04
N VAL A 46 -8.77 -34.87 -6.48
CA VAL A 46 -8.35 -35.97 -5.62
C VAL A 46 -6.89 -36.36 -5.94
N ALA A 47 -6.01 -36.21 -4.96
CA ALA A 47 -4.62 -36.64 -5.07
C ALA A 47 -4.53 -38.18 -5.19
N PRO A 48 -3.68 -38.74 -6.07
CA PRO A 48 -3.42 -40.18 -6.10
C PRO A 48 -2.78 -40.64 -4.78
N PRO A 49 -2.77 -41.95 -4.46
CA PRO A 49 -2.00 -42.48 -3.34
C PRO A 49 -0.54 -42.02 -3.37
N PHE A 50 0.06 -41.89 -2.18
CA PHE A 50 1.46 -41.49 -2.07
C PHE A 50 2.39 -42.51 -2.74
N ASP A 51 3.19 -42.04 -3.69
CA ASP A 51 4.26 -42.79 -4.32
C ASP A 51 5.45 -41.84 -4.58
N TYR A 52 6.64 -42.21 -4.12
CA TYR A 52 7.86 -41.44 -4.36
C TYR A 52 8.20 -41.28 -5.84
N GLY A 53 7.81 -42.23 -6.70
CA GLY A 53 8.01 -42.18 -8.14
C GLY A 53 7.29 -41.03 -8.83
N LEU A 54 6.27 -40.44 -8.18
CA LEU A 54 5.62 -39.21 -8.64
C LEU A 54 6.50 -37.97 -8.51
N TYR A 55 7.53 -38.03 -7.66
CA TYR A 55 8.31 -36.86 -7.26
C TYR A 55 9.80 -37.03 -7.50
N SER A 56 10.34 -38.23 -7.29
CA SER A 56 11.77 -38.50 -7.31
C SER A 56 12.14 -39.85 -7.90
N ASP A 57 13.37 -39.98 -8.38
CA ASP A 57 13.98 -41.25 -8.76
C ASP A 57 14.29 -42.11 -7.51
N ALA A 58 14.75 -43.34 -7.72
CA ALA A 58 15.10 -44.26 -6.62
C ALA A 58 16.22 -43.72 -5.69
N ARG A 59 16.96 -42.69 -6.11
CA ARG A 59 18.01 -42.02 -5.33
C ARG A 59 17.51 -40.76 -4.63
N GLY A 60 16.22 -40.44 -4.74
CA GLY A 60 15.61 -39.26 -4.11
C GLY A 60 15.86 -37.96 -4.88
N ARG A 61 16.29 -38.03 -6.14
CA ARG A 61 16.43 -36.83 -7.00
C ARG A 61 15.10 -36.49 -7.63
N LEU A 62 14.70 -35.22 -7.61
CA LEU A 62 13.45 -34.77 -8.22
C LEU A 62 13.38 -35.22 -9.69
N VAL A 63 12.25 -35.80 -10.12
CA VAL A 63 12.02 -36.23 -11.51
C VAL A 63 11.05 -35.28 -12.19
N GLY A 64 11.49 -34.59 -13.24
CA GLY A 64 10.64 -33.65 -13.97
C GLY A 64 10.51 -32.27 -13.30
N GLU A 65 10.24 -31.26 -14.12
CA GLU A 65 10.36 -29.84 -13.75
C GLU A 65 9.29 -29.36 -12.75
N THR A 66 8.16 -30.06 -12.66
CA THR A 66 7.01 -29.66 -11.85
C THR A 66 6.83 -30.48 -10.57
N SER A 67 7.66 -31.50 -10.37
CA SER A 67 7.49 -32.46 -9.27
C SER A 67 7.72 -31.88 -7.89
N GLY A 68 8.67 -30.94 -7.77
CA GLY A 68 8.88 -30.24 -6.50
C GLY A 68 7.67 -29.39 -6.10
N VAL A 69 7.12 -28.65 -7.08
CA VAL A 69 5.94 -27.81 -6.89
C VAL A 69 4.72 -28.67 -6.54
N LEU A 70 4.53 -29.79 -7.25
CA LEU A 70 3.43 -30.71 -6.99
C LEU A 70 3.51 -31.34 -5.59
N LEU A 71 4.72 -31.66 -5.11
CA LEU A 71 4.94 -32.19 -3.77
C LEU A 71 4.56 -31.15 -2.71
N VAL A 72 4.98 -29.90 -2.88
CA VAL A 72 4.66 -28.79 -1.97
C VAL A 72 3.15 -28.55 -1.85
N HIS A 73 2.42 -28.63 -2.97
CA HIS A 73 0.97 -28.39 -3.00
C HIS A 73 0.11 -29.58 -2.53
N ARG A 74 0.69 -30.78 -2.40
CA ARG A 74 -0.01 -31.96 -1.87
C ARG A 74 0.40 -32.16 -0.41
N SER A 75 -0.26 -31.44 0.49
CA SER A 75 0.08 -31.38 1.92
C SER A 75 0.32 -32.75 2.54
N ALA A 76 -0.58 -33.73 2.33
CA ALA A 76 -0.41 -35.08 2.87
C ALA A 76 0.86 -35.79 2.36
N HIS A 77 1.28 -35.55 1.12
CA HIS A 77 2.46 -36.16 0.53
C HIS A 77 3.73 -35.46 1.02
N LEU A 78 3.71 -34.13 1.14
CA LEU A 78 4.81 -33.37 1.75
C LEU A 78 5.07 -33.83 3.18
N GLU A 79 4.01 -33.98 3.99
CA GLU A 79 4.16 -34.43 5.38
C GLU A 79 4.66 -35.87 5.47
N LYS A 80 4.26 -36.74 4.54
CA LYS A 80 4.77 -38.11 4.46
C LYS A 80 6.28 -38.13 4.13
N VAL A 81 6.71 -37.37 3.12
CA VAL A 81 8.15 -37.24 2.79
C VAL A 81 8.94 -36.67 3.97
N TYR A 82 8.38 -35.66 4.64
CA TYR A 82 9.01 -35.07 5.82
C TYR A 82 9.16 -36.09 6.96
N ALA A 83 8.10 -36.82 7.29
CA ALA A 83 8.12 -37.85 8.32
C ALA A 83 9.13 -38.96 8.01
N ASP A 84 9.17 -39.43 6.76
CA ASP A 84 10.10 -40.49 6.34
C ASP A 84 11.56 -40.02 6.38
N ALA A 85 11.83 -38.75 6.04
CA ALA A 85 13.16 -38.15 6.16
C ALA A 85 13.62 -38.05 7.63
N GLN A 86 12.71 -37.73 8.55
CA GLN A 86 12.97 -37.75 10.00
C GLN A 86 13.20 -39.18 10.51
N ALA A 87 12.48 -40.16 9.95
CA ALA A 87 12.64 -41.58 10.29
C ALA A 87 13.93 -42.22 9.73
N GLY A 88 14.70 -41.50 8.90
CA GLY A 88 15.98 -41.99 8.38
C GLY A 88 15.95 -42.49 6.95
N ASP A 89 14.83 -42.37 6.23
CA ASP A 89 14.76 -42.77 4.82
C ASP A 89 15.68 -41.88 3.96
N ALA A 90 16.67 -42.52 3.32
CA ALA A 90 17.69 -41.82 2.55
C ALA A 90 17.15 -41.18 1.26
N ARG A 91 16.09 -41.75 0.67
CA ARG A 91 15.44 -41.22 -0.54
C ARG A 91 14.62 -39.98 -0.17
N ALA A 92 13.84 -40.07 0.90
CA ALA A 92 13.05 -38.97 1.44
C ALA A 92 13.92 -37.79 1.87
N ARG A 93 15.03 -38.08 2.57
CA ARG A 93 15.96 -37.05 3.05
C ARG A 93 16.59 -36.27 1.90
N ARG A 94 17.12 -36.96 0.88
CA ARG A 94 17.66 -36.30 -0.33
C ARG A 94 16.62 -35.48 -1.08
N LEU A 95 15.39 -35.98 -1.18
CA LEU A 95 14.29 -35.27 -1.82
C LEU A 95 13.92 -33.99 -1.06
N LEU A 96 13.82 -34.10 0.27
CA LEU A 96 13.54 -32.96 1.15
C LEU A 96 14.68 -31.93 1.09
N ASP A 97 15.95 -32.35 1.12
CA ASP A 97 17.10 -31.43 1.03
C ASP A 97 17.05 -30.58 -0.25
N GLN A 98 16.69 -31.18 -1.39
CA GLN A 98 16.51 -30.46 -2.66
C GLN A 98 15.36 -29.43 -2.58
N LEU A 99 14.23 -29.82 -1.98
CA LEU A 99 13.11 -28.92 -1.77
C LEU A 99 13.47 -27.76 -0.83
N GLU A 100 14.22 -28.02 0.22
CA GLU A 100 14.63 -27.01 1.20
C GLU A 100 15.53 -25.95 0.57
N VAL A 101 16.56 -26.38 -0.18
CA VAL A 101 17.47 -25.49 -0.90
C VAL A 101 16.71 -24.62 -1.90
N ALA A 102 15.80 -25.22 -2.68
CA ALA A 102 15.03 -24.47 -3.67
C ALA A 102 14.01 -23.52 -3.03
N THR A 103 13.37 -23.93 -1.93
CA THR A 103 12.42 -23.08 -1.20
C THR A 103 13.12 -21.86 -0.60
N GLU A 104 14.32 -22.05 -0.05
CA GLU A 104 15.13 -20.97 0.47
C GLU A 104 15.62 -20.01 -0.62
N ALA A 105 16.05 -20.54 -1.78
CA ALA A 105 16.37 -19.72 -2.95
C ALA A 105 15.15 -18.94 -3.45
N ALA A 106 13.95 -19.52 -3.35
CA ALA A 106 12.72 -18.85 -3.80
C ALA A 106 12.39 -17.66 -2.92
N GLY A 107 12.79 -17.70 -1.64
CA GLY A 107 12.68 -16.56 -0.74
C GLY A 107 13.54 -15.38 -1.21
N VAL A 108 14.74 -15.66 -1.69
CA VAL A 108 15.65 -14.63 -2.25
C VAL A 108 15.04 -14.00 -3.50
N GLU A 109 14.58 -14.80 -4.46
CA GLU A 109 13.95 -14.27 -5.69
C GLU A 109 12.65 -13.52 -5.40
N LEU A 110 11.86 -13.99 -4.44
CA LEU A 110 10.68 -13.31 -3.95
C LEU A 110 11.03 -11.92 -3.40
N ALA A 111 12.10 -11.81 -2.63
CA ALA A 111 12.61 -10.52 -2.15
C ALA A 111 13.07 -9.63 -3.31
N ASP A 112 13.83 -10.14 -4.26
CA ASP A 112 14.28 -9.36 -5.43
C ASP A 112 13.09 -8.81 -6.26
N LYS A 113 12.03 -9.60 -6.42
CA LYS A 113 10.82 -9.18 -7.13
C LYS A 113 9.99 -8.20 -6.32
N ALA A 114 9.83 -8.45 -5.01
CA ALA A 114 9.07 -7.60 -4.12
C ALA A 114 9.74 -6.24 -3.87
N LEU A 115 11.09 -6.21 -3.89
CA LEU A 115 11.91 -5.07 -3.49
C LEU A 115 12.61 -4.39 -4.68
N GLY A 116 12.68 -5.03 -5.84
CA GLY A 116 13.34 -4.51 -7.04
C GLY A 116 12.51 -3.53 -7.88
N LEU A 117 13.20 -2.84 -8.80
CA LEU A 117 12.70 -1.77 -9.68
C LEU A 117 11.48 -2.12 -10.56
N GLY A 118 11.11 -3.40 -10.69
CA GLY A 118 9.97 -3.85 -11.49
C GLY A 118 8.61 -3.64 -10.83
N CYS A 119 8.53 -3.75 -9.49
CA CYS A 119 7.28 -3.53 -8.77
C CYS A 119 7.07 -2.06 -8.36
N SER A 120 8.13 -1.25 -8.29
CA SER A 120 8.04 0.18 -7.96
C SER A 120 7.51 1.06 -9.11
N ALA A 121 7.42 0.53 -10.34
CA ALA A 121 7.02 1.28 -11.54
C ALA A 121 5.57 1.02 -12.00
N LEU A 122 4.83 0.10 -11.37
CA LEU A 122 3.45 -0.25 -11.73
C LEU A 122 2.54 -0.25 -10.49
N PRO A 123 1.38 0.45 -10.50
CA PRO A 123 0.50 0.63 -9.34
C PRO A 123 -0.22 -0.65 -8.86
N THR A 124 0.01 -1.79 -9.50
CA THR A 124 -0.62 -3.09 -9.19
C THR A 124 0.31 -4.09 -8.51
N CYS A 125 1.56 -3.73 -8.22
CA CYS A 125 2.54 -4.61 -7.58
C CYS A 125 2.51 -4.49 -6.05
N THR A 126 1.33 -4.63 -5.43
CA THR A 126 1.27 -4.90 -3.99
C THR A 126 1.43 -6.39 -3.79
N VAL A 127 2.54 -6.82 -3.15
CA VAL A 127 2.66 -8.20 -2.70
C VAL A 127 1.52 -8.43 -1.70
N ARG A 128 0.52 -9.22 -2.11
CA ARG A 128 -0.58 -9.60 -1.23
C ARG A 128 -0.07 -10.66 -0.27
N TRP A 129 0.54 -10.21 0.82
CA TRP A 129 1.16 -11.06 1.84
C TRP A 129 0.20 -12.13 2.39
N ALA A 130 -1.11 -11.86 2.40
CA ALA A 130 -2.15 -12.80 2.78
C ALA A 130 -2.22 -14.06 1.89
N GLU A 131 -1.78 -13.99 0.64
CA GLU A 131 -1.83 -15.10 -0.33
C GLU A 131 -0.59 -16.02 -0.24
N LEU A 132 0.45 -15.65 0.51
CA LEU A 132 1.65 -16.48 0.67
C LEU A 132 1.40 -17.79 1.44
N GLY A 133 0.33 -17.84 2.24
CA GLY A 133 -0.13 -19.08 2.87
C GLY A 133 -0.56 -20.14 1.85
N GLU A 134 -0.91 -19.74 0.62
CA GLU A 134 -1.34 -20.63 -0.46
C GLU A 134 -0.15 -21.24 -1.24
N LEU A 135 1.06 -20.66 -1.10
CA LEU A 135 2.29 -21.17 -1.76
C LEU A 135 2.74 -22.51 -1.18
N ILE A 136 2.63 -22.65 0.14
CA ILE A 136 2.97 -23.88 0.87
C ILE A 136 1.73 -24.21 1.73
N PRO A 137 0.72 -24.86 1.12
CA PRO A 137 -0.58 -25.04 1.75
C PRO A 137 -0.56 -26.03 2.91
N SER A 138 0.54 -26.78 3.11
CA SER A 138 0.62 -27.73 4.19
C SER A 138 0.71 -27.05 5.56
N PRO A 139 -0.21 -27.37 6.50
CA PRO A 139 -0.14 -26.88 7.87
C PRO A 139 0.80 -27.72 8.75
N GLY A 140 1.29 -28.86 8.27
CA GLY A 140 2.10 -29.79 9.07
C GLY A 140 3.57 -29.35 9.26
N PRO A 141 4.36 -30.17 10.00
CA PRO A 141 5.78 -29.88 10.26
C PRO A 141 6.63 -29.64 9.01
N GLY A 142 6.41 -30.39 7.94
CA GLY A 142 7.10 -30.22 6.65
C GLY A 142 6.78 -28.87 6.02
N GLY A 143 5.49 -28.51 5.93
CA GLY A 143 5.06 -27.20 5.45
C GLY A 143 5.60 -26.04 6.27
N THR A 144 5.60 -26.17 7.60
CA THR A 144 6.14 -25.16 8.53
C THR A 144 7.63 -24.95 8.33
N ARG A 145 8.40 -26.03 8.14
CA ARG A 145 9.83 -25.95 7.86
C ARG A 145 10.12 -25.24 6.54
N LEU A 146 9.39 -25.58 5.48
CA LEU A 146 9.54 -24.93 4.18
C LEU A 146 9.18 -23.43 4.23
N ARG A 147 8.09 -23.05 4.91
CA ARG A 147 7.74 -21.63 5.11
C ARG A 147 8.82 -20.87 5.88
N GLY A 148 9.44 -21.50 6.89
CA GLY A 148 10.58 -20.94 7.60
C GLY A 148 11.83 -20.73 6.73
N LEU A 149 12.10 -21.64 5.80
CA LEU A 149 13.20 -21.51 4.83
C LEU A 149 12.95 -20.40 3.82
N LEU A 150 11.72 -20.31 3.29
CA LEU A 150 11.28 -19.25 2.39
C LEU A 150 11.45 -17.87 3.05
N ALA A 151 10.98 -17.75 4.29
CA ALA A 151 11.13 -16.57 5.13
C ALA A 151 12.60 -16.17 5.35
N ARG A 152 13.48 -17.12 5.66
CA ARG A 152 14.92 -16.87 5.83
C ARG A 152 15.59 -16.38 4.55
N GLY A 153 15.26 -16.99 3.41
CA GLY A 153 15.76 -16.56 2.10
C GLY A 153 15.38 -15.11 1.81
N PHE A 154 14.11 -14.77 2.02
CA PHE A 154 13.56 -13.43 1.83
C PHE A 154 14.26 -12.41 2.74
N GLU A 155 14.36 -12.69 4.04
CA GLU A 155 14.98 -11.79 5.01
C GLU A 155 16.44 -11.50 4.68
N ARG A 156 17.22 -12.52 4.32
CA ARG A 156 18.64 -12.33 3.97
C ARG A 156 18.80 -11.40 2.78
N GLN A 157 17.94 -11.52 1.77
CA GLN A 157 18.02 -10.68 0.59
C GLN A 157 17.51 -9.27 0.86
N ALA A 158 16.40 -9.12 1.58
CA ALA A 158 15.88 -7.82 2.00
C ALA A 158 16.89 -7.01 2.85
N ARG A 159 17.65 -7.69 3.73
CA ARG A 159 18.73 -7.05 4.50
C ARG A 159 19.92 -6.63 3.63
N ARG A 160 20.25 -7.37 2.57
CA ARG A 160 21.29 -6.99 1.60
C ARG A 160 20.91 -5.74 0.82
N GLU A 161 19.63 -5.62 0.46
CA GLU A 161 19.06 -4.46 -0.23
C GLU A 161 18.73 -3.26 0.71
N GLN A 162 19.18 -3.31 1.98
CA GLN A 162 19.00 -2.24 2.98
C GLN A 162 17.55 -1.80 3.22
N VAL A 163 16.58 -2.71 3.01
CA VAL A 163 15.15 -2.42 3.22
C VAL A 163 14.82 -2.37 4.71
N GLU A 164 13.95 -1.43 5.11
CA GLU A 164 13.57 -1.20 6.51
C GLU A 164 13.01 -2.47 7.19
N SER A 165 13.34 -2.62 8.48
CA SER A 165 12.94 -3.75 9.32
C SER A 165 11.42 -4.01 9.36
N ALA A 166 10.58 -3.01 9.09
CA ALA A 166 9.13 -3.15 9.11
C ALA A 166 8.58 -4.01 7.95
N VAL A 167 9.14 -3.87 6.75
CA VAL A 167 8.76 -4.67 5.56
C VAL A 167 9.22 -6.12 5.73
N ILE A 168 10.44 -6.29 6.27
CA ILE A 168 10.99 -7.60 6.62
C ILE A 168 10.09 -8.28 7.66
N THR A 169 9.68 -7.54 8.71
CA THR A 169 8.83 -8.06 9.78
C THR A 169 7.42 -8.41 9.27
N ALA A 170 6.82 -7.60 8.40
CA ALA A 170 5.51 -7.89 7.80
C ALA A 170 5.53 -9.14 6.90
N ALA A 171 6.57 -9.29 6.07
CA ALA A 171 6.77 -10.45 5.23
C ALA A 171 7.00 -11.74 6.03
N LEU A 172 7.85 -11.68 7.06
CA LEU A 172 8.13 -12.79 7.96
C LEU A 172 6.89 -13.22 8.75
N ASN A 173 6.10 -12.27 9.24
CA ASN A 173 4.87 -12.57 9.98
C ASN A 173 3.82 -13.23 9.07
N ALA A 174 3.66 -12.78 7.83
CA ALA A 174 2.74 -13.41 6.87
C ALA A 174 3.14 -14.85 6.52
N LEU A 175 4.45 -15.12 6.37
CA LEU A 175 4.98 -16.44 6.06
C LEU A 175 4.87 -17.43 7.23
N LEU A 176 4.97 -16.95 8.47
CA LEU A 176 5.00 -17.80 9.66
C LEU A 176 3.60 -18.05 10.27
N VAL A 177 2.66 -17.10 10.16
CA VAL A 177 1.31 -17.20 10.75
C VAL A 177 0.46 -18.33 10.15
N GLY A 178 0.71 -18.74 8.89
CA GLY A 178 0.00 -19.86 8.25
C GLY A 178 0.22 -21.25 8.90
N GLY A 179 1.17 -21.40 9.84
CA GLY A 179 1.47 -22.70 10.47
C GLY A 179 1.21 -22.79 11.97
N VAL A 180 1.22 -21.65 12.67
CA VAL A 180 1.20 -21.66 14.14
C VAL A 180 -0.22 -21.78 14.69
N ALA A 181 -1.24 -21.39 13.92
CA ALA A 181 -2.63 -21.46 14.38
C ALA A 181 -3.19 -22.90 14.54
N MET A 182 -2.56 -23.93 13.93
CA MET A 182 -3.09 -25.30 13.92
C MET A 182 -2.17 -26.37 14.55
N ALA A 183 -0.94 -26.01 14.96
CA ALA A 183 0.00 -26.95 15.57
C ALA A 183 -0.26 -27.23 17.08
N VAL A 184 -1.27 -26.59 17.67
CA VAL A 184 -1.55 -26.64 19.12
C VAL A 184 -2.26 -27.94 19.54
N GLU A 185 -2.72 -28.79 18.62
CA GLU A 185 -3.51 -30.00 18.97
C GLU A 185 -2.74 -31.34 18.99
N GLY A 186 -1.40 -31.37 18.89
CA GLY A 186 -0.64 -32.63 18.93
C GLY A 186 0.48 -32.66 19.98
N ARG A 187 0.22 -33.19 21.18
CA ARG A 187 1.26 -33.54 22.19
C ARG A 187 2.04 -34.81 21.76
N ALA A 188 3.28 -35.10 22.17
CA ALA A 188 3.95 -34.87 23.45
C ALA A 188 5.48 -34.76 23.32
N ALA A 189 6.13 -33.92 24.14
CA ALA A 189 7.58 -33.87 24.31
C ALA A 189 7.97 -33.38 25.73
N SER A 190 9.21 -33.70 26.12
CA SER A 190 9.82 -33.61 27.46
C SER A 190 9.84 -32.21 28.12
N GLY A 191 10.24 -32.14 29.40
CA GLY A 191 10.17 -30.95 30.26
C GLY A 191 10.89 -29.68 29.74
N GLU A 192 12.00 -29.82 29.02
CA GLU A 192 12.67 -28.70 28.35
C GLU A 192 11.90 -28.20 27.11
N VAL A 193 11.19 -29.10 26.42
CA VAL A 193 10.31 -28.75 25.30
C VAL A 193 9.06 -28.02 25.78
N ARG A 194 8.58 -28.28 27.01
CA ARG A 194 7.48 -27.51 27.61
C ARG A 194 7.88 -26.08 27.96
N ALA A 195 9.09 -25.85 28.44
CA ALA A 195 9.60 -24.50 28.70
C ALA A 195 9.78 -23.72 27.38
N GLY A 196 10.38 -24.34 26.37
CA GLY A 196 10.50 -23.77 25.03
C GLY A 196 9.14 -23.55 24.34
N ALA A 197 8.17 -24.45 24.55
CA ALA A 197 6.81 -24.31 24.01
C ALA A 197 6.03 -23.19 24.72
N ALA A 198 6.18 -23.03 26.04
CA ALA A 198 5.54 -21.93 26.78
C ALA A 198 6.13 -20.57 26.40
N GLU A 199 7.43 -20.49 26.15
CA GLU A 199 8.09 -19.27 25.69
C GLU A 199 7.75 -18.96 24.23
N ALA A 200 7.68 -19.97 23.37
CA ALA A 200 7.19 -19.83 21.99
C ALA A 200 5.70 -19.44 21.95
N GLU A 201 4.86 -19.96 22.84
CA GLU A 201 3.45 -19.60 22.95
C GLU A 201 3.26 -18.16 23.45
N LYS A 202 4.09 -17.72 24.40
CA LYS A 202 4.12 -16.32 24.85
C LYS A 202 4.53 -15.38 23.71
N LEU A 203 5.62 -15.69 23.01
CA LEU A 203 6.08 -14.92 21.85
C LEU A 203 5.05 -14.93 20.71
N ALA A 204 4.33 -16.03 20.49
CA ALA A 204 3.25 -16.12 19.52
C ALA A 204 2.04 -15.27 19.91
N ARG A 205 1.62 -15.30 21.19
CA ARG A 205 0.52 -14.45 21.69
C ARG A 205 0.88 -12.96 21.64
N GLU A 206 2.11 -12.61 21.99
CA GLU A 206 2.63 -11.24 21.86
C GLU A 206 2.72 -10.82 20.38
N GLY A 207 3.13 -11.73 19.50
CA GLY A 207 3.14 -11.55 18.05
C GLY A 207 1.74 -11.30 17.47
N VAL A 208 0.74 -12.12 17.86
CA VAL A 208 -0.65 -11.99 17.43
C VAL A 208 -1.29 -10.70 17.97
N ALA A 209 -1.01 -10.34 19.24
CA ALA A 209 -1.48 -9.09 19.81
C ALA A 209 -0.87 -7.87 19.09
N ARG A 210 0.42 -7.92 18.79
CA ARG A 210 1.13 -6.88 18.02
C ARG A 210 0.63 -6.79 16.58
N GLN A 211 0.33 -7.92 15.93
CA GLN A 211 -0.25 -7.97 14.59
C GLN A 211 -1.67 -7.39 14.57
N ARG A 212 -2.49 -7.69 15.58
CA ARG A 212 -3.83 -7.10 15.71
C ARG A 212 -3.74 -5.59 15.90
N ALA A 213 -2.81 -5.13 16.72
CA ALA A 213 -2.56 -3.70 16.90
C ALA A 213 -2.05 -3.03 15.61
N LEU A 214 -1.14 -3.65 14.86
CA LEU A 214 -0.65 -3.13 13.58
C LEU A 214 -1.75 -3.10 12.51
N GLY A 215 -2.54 -4.17 12.40
CA GLY A 215 -3.68 -4.21 11.48
C GLY A 215 -4.73 -3.15 11.80
N GLN A 216 -4.99 -2.87 13.08
CA GLN A 216 -5.85 -1.76 13.50
C GLN A 216 -5.29 -0.39 13.15
N VAL A 217 -3.96 -0.21 13.22
CA VAL A 217 -3.30 1.05 12.82
C VAL A 217 -3.34 1.24 11.30
N GLU A 218 -3.11 0.18 10.52
CA GLU A 218 -3.20 0.22 9.06
C GLU A 218 -4.64 0.48 8.59
N GLU A 219 -5.62 -0.18 9.19
CA GLU A 219 -7.04 0.04 8.91
C GLU A 219 -7.46 1.49 9.26
N ALA A 220 -7.04 2.01 10.41
CA ALA A 220 -7.29 3.39 10.79
C ALA A 220 -6.66 4.39 9.81
N ALA A 221 -5.44 4.12 9.34
CA ALA A 221 -4.79 4.94 8.33
C ALA A 221 -5.55 4.90 6.99
N ALA A 222 -5.98 3.72 6.53
CA ALA A 222 -6.75 3.56 5.30
C ALA A 222 -8.11 4.29 5.35
N LEU A 223 -8.80 4.23 6.49
CA LEU A 223 -10.04 4.98 6.71
C LEU A 223 -9.83 6.49 6.66
N GLU A 224 -8.73 7.00 7.24
CA GLU A 224 -8.40 8.42 7.15
C GLU A 224 -7.99 8.84 5.74
N GLU A 225 -7.24 8.02 5.01
CA GLU A 225 -6.91 8.24 3.61
C GLU A 225 -8.18 8.38 2.77
N ALA A 226 -9.15 7.47 2.96
CA ALA A 226 -10.45 7.53 2.30
C ALA A 226 -11.26 8.78 2.70
N ALA A 227 -11.28 9.13 3.97
CA ALA A 227 -11.97 10.33 4.48
C ALA A 227 -11.33 11.62 3.95
N ALA A 228 -10.00 11.69 3.90
CA ALA A 228 -9.24 12.82 3.35
C ALA A 228 -9.50 12.97 1.86
N LEU A 229 -9.50 11.87 1.10
CA LEU A 229 -9.86 11.89 -0.32
C LEU A 229 -11.29 12.37 -0.54
N GLU A 230 -12.24 11.93 0.29
CA GLU A 230 -13.63 12.39 0.19
C GLU A 230 -13.75 13.89 0.50
N VAL A 231 -13.06 14.40 1.53
CA VAL A 231 -13.02 15.84 1.84
C VAL A 231 -12.42 16.62 0.68
N ARG A 232 -11.29 16.18 0.10
CA ARG A 232 -10.68 16.83 -1.07
C ARG A 232 -11.61 16.86 -2.27
N LEU A 233 -12.27 15.74 -2.57
CA LEU A 233 -13.24 15.67 -3.66
C LEU A 233 -14.37 16.67 -3.44
N ARG A 234 -14.88 16.80 -2.21
CA ARG A 234 -15.93 17.76 -1.87
C ARG A 234 -15.44 19.21 -2.00
N GLU A 235 -14.25 19.55 -1.49
CA GLU A 235 -13.68 20.90 -1.60
C GLU A 235 -13.43 21.28 -3.07
N ALA A 236 -12.86 20.36 -3.86
CA ALA A 236 -12.63 20.56 -5.28
C ALA A 236 -13.95 20.73 -6.06
N GLU A 237 -14.96 19.91 -5.76
CA GLU A 237 -16.30 20.02 -6.37
C GLU A 237 -16.98 21.36 -6.06
N ALA A 238 -16.78 21.87 -4.84
CA ALA A 238 -17.34 23.16 -4.40
C ALA A 238 -16.78 24.34 -5.20
N VAL A 239 -15.53 24.28 -5.66
CA VAL A 239 -14.89 25.35 -6.46
C VAL A 239 -14.89 25.06 -7.96
N ALA A 240 -15.22 23.83 -8.39
CA ALA A 240 -15.25 23.45 -9.80
C ALA A 240 -16.22 24.33 -10.61
N GLY A 241 -15.68 24.94 -11.67
CA GLY A 241 -16.39 25.84 -12.59
C GLY A 241 -16.76 25.25 -13.95
N GLY A 242 -16.63 23.93 -14.13
CA GLY A 242 -17.00 23.23 -15.37
C GLY A 242 -18.51 23.27 -15.66
N ALA A 243 -18.91 22.90 -16.89
CA ALA A 243 -20.31 22.85 -17.28
C ALA A 243 -21.08 21.83 -16.43
N ARG A 244 -22.34 22.17 -16.12
CA ARG A 244 -23.19 21.40 -15.21
C ARG A 244 -24.53 21.12 -15.88
N GLN A 245 -25.12 20.00 -15.47
CA GLN A 245 -26.48 19.63 -15.81
C GLN A 245 -27.49 20.65 -15.24
N SER A 246 -28.74 20.55 -15.70
CA SER A 246 -29.84 21.37 -15.15
C SER A 246 -30.05 21.09 -13.65
N SER A 247 -30.49 22.10 -12.89
CA SER A 247 -30.97 21.92 -11.51
C SER A 247 -32.40 21.37 -11.43
N ASP A 248 -33.14 21.33 -12.55
CA ASP A 248 -34.48 20.74 -12.59
C ASP A 248 -34.42 19.21 -12.48
N LEU A 249 -34.92 18.69 -11.36
CA LEU A 249 -34.96 17.25 -11.06
C LEU A 249 -35.67 16.43 -12.14
N LYS A 250 -36.73 16.95 -12.77
CA LYS A 250 -37.44 16.23 -13.85
C LYS A 250 -36.58 16.14 -15.10
N MET A 251 -35.81 17.17 -15.41
CA MET A 251 -34.86 17.15 -16.52
C MET A 251 -33.68 16.23 -16.23
N LEU A 252 -33.18 16.23 -14.99
CA LEU A 252 -32.11 15.33 -14.55
C LEU A 252 -32.54 13.87 -14.66
N GLU A 253 -33.70 13.49 -14.14
CA GLU A 253 -34.20 12.10 -14.22
C GLU A 253 -34.29 11.63 -15.68
N ARG A 254 -34.76 12.49 -16.60
CA ARG A 254 -34.84 12.16 -18.04
C ARG A 254 -33.48 11.97 -18.69
N ARG A 255 -32.42 12.56 -18.15
CA ARG A 255 -31.04 12.50 -18.67
C ARG A 255 -30.12 11.69 -17.75
N ARG A 256 -30.70 10.84 -16.91
CA ARG A 256 -29.99 10.02 -15.94
C ARG A 256 -29.00 9.11 -16.68
N PRO A 257 -27.69 9.21 -16.38
CA PRO A 257 -26.69 8.38 -17.05
C PRO A 257 -26.81 6.92 -16.59
N SER A 258 -26.54 5.99 -17.51
CA SER A 258 -26.61 4.56 -17.25
C SER A 258 -25.26 3.89 -17.52
N LEU A 259 -24.89 2.91 -16.69
CA LEU A 259 -23.67 2.12 -16.92
C LEU A 259 -23.70 1.41 -18.29
N GLN A 260 -24.89 1.06 -18.79
CA GLN A 260 -25.05 0.36 -20.07
C GLN A 260 -25.03 1.30 -21.29
N GLU A 261 -25.14 2.61 -21.08
CA GLU A 261 -25.22 3.61 -22.15
C GLU A 261 -24.14 4.70 -21.97
N PRO A 262 -22.85 4.34 -22.10
CA PRO A 262 -21.78 5.32 -22.01
C PRO A 262 -21.80 6.30 -23.21
N PRO A 263 -21.22 7.50 -23.05
CA PRO A 263 -21.08 8.45 -24.15
C PRO A 263 -20.25 7.86 -25.31
N PRO A 264 -20.44 8.37 -26.55
CA PRO A 264 -19.65 7.92 -27.70
C PRO A 264 -18.15 7.96 -27.42
N GLY A 265 -17.45 6.85 -27.67
CA GLY A 265 -16.01 6.73 -27.44
C GLY A 265 -15.61 6.32 -26.02
N VAL A 266 -16.56 6.07 -25.12
CA VAL A 266 -16.31 5.57 -23.76
C VAL A 266 -16.81 4.13 -23.64
N ALA A 267 -15.96 3.23 -23.16
CA ALA A 267 -16.38 1.84 -22.91
C ALA A 267 -17.28 1.75 -21.67
N ALA A 268 -18.25 0.84 -21.67
CA ALA A 268 -19.19 0.67 -20.55
C ALA A 268 -18.51 0.25 -19.24
N ASP A 269 -17.38 -0.46 -19.32
CA ASP A 269 -16.54 -0.87 -18.20
C ASP A 269 -15.42 0.13 -17.86
N HIS A 270 -15.39 1.29 -18.53
CA HIS A 270 -14.37 2.30 -18.26
C HIS A 270 -14.50 2.79 -16.81
N PRO A 271 -13.47 2.67 -15.94
CA PRO A 271 -13.60 2.96 -14.51
C PRO A 271 -14.13 4.37 -14.21
N ARG A 272 -13.72 5.36 -15.01
CA ARG A 272 -14.19 6.74 -14.87
C ARG A 272 -15.68 6.94 -15.18
N TRP A 273 -16.26 6.10 -16.05
CA TRP A 273 -17.70 6.14 -16.34
C TRP A 273 -18.51 5.61 -15.16
N VAL A 274 -18.06 4.51 -14.55
CA VAL A 274 -18.65 3.95 -13.32
C VAL A 274 -18.63 4.98 -12.18
N ASP A 275 -17.49 5.67 -12.01
CA ASP A 275 -17.36 6.76 -11.04
C ASP A 275 -18.30 7.93 -11.35
N TYR A 276 -18.47 8.29 -12.62
CA TYR A 276 -19.35 9.37 -13.04
C TYR A 276 -20.82 9.09 -12.74
N VAL A 277 -21.30 7.89 -13.07
CA VAL A 277 -22.68 7.49 -12.76
C VAL A 277 -22.90 7.57 -11.25
N SER A 278 -21.98 7.02 -10.46
CA SER A 278 -22.06 7.07 -8.98
C SER A 278 -22.03 8.51 -8.43
N TYR A 279 -21.20 9.37 -9.00
CA TYR A 279 -21.14 10.81 -8.68
C TYR A 279 -22.46 11.51 -9.02
N TRP A 280 -23.00 11.26 -10.22
CA TRP A 280 -24.25 11.85 -10.69
C TRP A 280 -25.40 11.49 -9.77
N GLU A 281 -25.53 10.21 -9.41
CA GLU A 281 -26.55 9.70 -8.49
C GLU A 281 -26.47 10.39 -7.12
N LYS A 282 -25.25 10.48 -6.55
CA LYS A 282 -25.02 11.18 -5.29
C LYS A 282 -25.48 12.63 -5.36
N ARG A 283 -25.16 13.36 -6.43
CA ARG A 283 -25.57 14.76 -6.60
C ARG A 283 -27.07 14.91 -6.82
N TYR A 284 -27.69 13.98 -7.55
CA TYR A 284 -29.14 13.94 -7.71
C TYR A 284 -29.85 13.75 -6.36
N GLU A 285 -29.42 12.80 -5.53
CA GLU A 285 -30.00 12.58 -4.20
C GLU A 285 -29.83 13.79 -3.27
N GLU A 286 -28.68 14.48 -3.35
CA GLU A 286 -28.41 15.70 -2.58
C GLU A 286 -29.31 16.87 -3.03
N LEU A 287 -29.56 17.01 -4.34
CA LEU A 287 -30.49 18.00 -4.89
C LEU A 287 -31.95 17.68 -4.56
N ALA A 288 -32.32 16.40 -4.61
CA ALA A 288 -33.67 15.93 -4.29
C ALA A 288 -34.00 16.02 -2.78
N GLY A 289 -33.00 16.31 -1.93
CA GLY A 289 -33.16 16.34 -0.47
C GLY A 289 -33.24 14.96 0.18
N ASN A 290 -32.99 13.89 -0.58
CA ASN A 290 -33.04 12.50 -0.11
C ASN A 290 -31.75 12.08 0.62
N ARG A 291 -30.67 12.85 0.46
CA ARG A 291 -29.39 12.64 1.15
C ARG A 291 -29.09 13.82 2.09
N SER A 292 -28.70 13.50 3.33
CA SER A 292 -28.38 14.52 4.34
C SER A 292 -27.23 15.40 3.88
N ARG A 293 -27.44 16.72 3.96
CA ARG A 293 -26.44 17.74 3.64
C ARG A 293 -25.51 17.95 4.84
N SER A 294 -24.23 18.18 4.61
CA SER A 294 -23.34 18.70 5.65
C SER A 294 -23.70 20.17 5.90
N ALA A 295 -23.95 20.53 7.16
CA ALA A 295 -24.45 21.84 7.59
C ALA A 295 -23.50 23.04 7.29
N ARG A 296 -22.33 22.81 6.71
CA ARG A 296 -21.28 23.84 6.51
C ARG A 296 -21.03 24.22 5.06
N LEU A 297 -21.76 23.66 4.11
CA LEU A 297 -21.48 23.87 2.69
C LEU A 297 -22.47 24.83 2.02
N PRO A 298 -22.00 25.57 0.99
CA PRO A 298 -22.86 26.33 0.08
C PRO A 298 -23.83 25.43 -0.69
N GLU A 299 -24.78 26.06 -1.38
CA GLU A 299 -25.85 25.41 -2.15
C GLU A 299 -25.37 24.22 -3.00
N VAL A 300 -26.16 23.14 -3.02
CA VAL A 300 -25.84 21.93 -3.79
C VAL A 300 -25.89 22.28 -5.29
N LYS A 301 -24.72 22.41 -5.91
CA LYS A 301 -24.58 22.56 -7.37
C LYS A 301 -25.08 21.32 -8.13
N PRO A 302 -25.67 21.47 -9.33
CA PRO A 302 -25.99 20.32 -10.16
C PRO A 302 -24.76 19.50 -10.57
N PRO A 303 -24.93 18.21 -10.94
CA PRO A 303 -23.82 17.37 -11.40
C PRO A 303 -23.08 18.01 -12.57
N LEU A 304 -21.76 17.86 -12.61
CA LEU A 304 -20.95 18.20 -13.79
C LEU A 304 -21.39 17.37 -15.00
N GLU A 305 -21.25 17.95 -16.19
CA GLU A 305 -21.35 17.18 -17.43
C GLU A 305 -20.16 16.23 -17.56
N TRP A 306 -20.32 15.12 -18.29
CA TRP A 306 -19.29 14.09 -18.42
C TRP A 306 -17.90 14.62 -18.83
N PRO A 307 -17.75 15.49 -19.87
CA PRO A 307 -16.44 16.00 -20.25
C PRO A 307 -15.76 16.81 -19.14
N ASP A 308 -16.51 17.68 -18.46
CA ASP A 308 -15.99 18.49 -17.36
C ASP A 308 -15.74 17.68 -16.09
N TYR A 309 -16.54 16.65 -15.82
CA TYR A 309 -16.27 15.68 -14.76
C TYR A 309 -14.95 14.95 -15.00
N ALA A 310 -14.67 14.55 -16.25
CA ALA A 310 -13.42 13.90 -16.59
C ALA A 310 -12.21 14.83 -16.33
N VAL A 311 -12.32 16.11 -16.68
CA VAL A 311 -11.28 17.13 -16.38
C VAL A 311 -11.13 17.31 -14.86
N PHE A 312 -12.24 17.49 -14.15
CA PHE A 312 -12.28 17.59 -12.68
C PHE A 312 -11.58 16.42 -12.01
N ARG A 313 -11.90 15.17 -12.40
CA ARG A 313 -11.26 13.98 -11.83
C ARG A 313 -9.77 13.91 -12.15
N SER A 314 -9.35 14.30 -13.36
CA SER A 314 -7.93 14.37 -13.70
C SER A 314 -7.19 15.40 -12.84
N GLN A 315 -7.79 16.56 -12.55
CA GLN A 315 -7.19 17.57 -11.67
C GLN A 315 -7.05 17.07 -10.24
N VAL A 316 -8.11 16.46 -9.69
CA VAL A 316 -8.05 15.86 -8.34
C VAL A 316 -6.98 14.76 -8.28
N GLN A 317 -6.91 13.90 -9.30
CA GLN A 317 -5.88 12.86 -9.37
C GLN A 317 -4.48 13.45 -9.42
N GLY A 318 -4.26 14.48 -10.25
CA GLY A 318 -2.98 15.19 -10.31
C GLY A 318 -2.55 15.80 -8.97
N GLY A 319 -3.51 16.27 -8.16
CA GLY A 319 -3.27 16.75 -6.80
C GLY A 319 -2.86 15.63 -5.84
N VAL A 320 -3.54 14.49 -5.90
CA VAL A 320 -3.19 13.29 -5.12
C VAL A 320 -1.79 12.79 -5.51
N ASP A 321 -1.49 12.70 -6.79
CA ASP A 321 -0.19 12.22 -7.28
C ASP A 321 0.95 13.15 -6.83
N PHE A 322 0.73 14.47 -6.90
CA PHE A 322 1.69 15.46 -6.42
C PHE A 322 1.92 15.35 -4.91
N GLN A 323 0.85 15.22 -4.12
CA GLN A 323 0.96 15.01 -2.68
C GLN A 323 1.74 13.73 -2.34
N GLN A 324 1.50 12.63 -3.06
CA GLN A 324 2.27 11.40 -2.87
C GLN A 324 3.75 11.60 -3.22
N GLY A 325 4.05 12.35 -4.28
CA GLY A 325 5.42 12.75 -4.65
C GLY A 325 6.13 13.49 -3.52
N VAL A 326 5.46 14.51 -2.96
CA VAL A 326 5.93 15.28 -1.81
C VAL A 326 6.14 14.40 -0.58
N THR A 327 5.17 13.51 -0.28
CA THR A 327 5.26 12.57 0.86
C THR A 327 6.50 11.69 0.74
N ARG A 328 6.76 11.12 -0.44
CA ARG A 328 7.97 10.33 -0.70
C ARG A 328 9.24 11.16 -0.56
N ALA A 329 9.23 12.43 -0.97
CA ALA A 329 10.39 13.31 -0.81
C ALA A 329 10.70 13.58 0.67
N LEU A 330 9.68 13.91 1.46
CA LEU A 330 9.81 14.09 2.92
C LEU A 330 10.29 12.82 3.61
N GLN A 331 9.73 11.66 3.25
CA GLN A 331 10.17 10.37 3.80
C GLN A 331 11.63 10.06 3.46
N ARG A 332 12.08 10.35 2.23
CA ARG A 332 13.51 10.19 1.88
C ARG A 332 14.42 11.07 2.74
N GLU A 333 13.99 12.28 3.10
CA GLU A 333 14.81 13.15 3.96
C GLU A 333 14.99 12.63 5.39
N THR A 334 14.12 11.74 5.88
CA THR A 334 14.27 11.19 7.25
C THR A 334 15.53 10.34 7.40
N THR A 335 16.03 9.76 6.30
CA THR A 335 17.25 8.94 6.25
C THR A 335 18.51 9.72 5.90
N LEU A 336 18.38 10.96 5.40
CA LEU A 336 19.52 11.81 5.05
C LEU A 336 20.19 12.40 6.29
N ALA A 337 21.46 12.79 6.17
CA ALA A 337 22.14 13.57 7.20
C ALA A 337 21.46 14.94 7.37
N GLN A 338 21.45 15.50 8.59
CA GLN A 338 20.72 16.75 8.87
C GLN A 338 21.14 17.92 7.97
N SER A 339 22.40 17.98 7.54
CA SER A 339 22.93 19.00 6.64
C SER A 339 22.39 18.93 5.21
N GLU A 340 21.89 17.76 4.80
CA GLU A 340 21.40 17.50 3.44
C GLU A 340 19.88 17.69 3.33
N ARG A 341 19.18 17.84 4.47
CA ARG A 341 17.73 18.01 4.51
C ARG A 341 17.32 19.43 4.11
N VAL A 342 16.33 19.52 3.23
CA VAL A 342 15.72 20.77 2.75
C VAL A 342 14.39 21.01 3.47
N TYR A 343 13.46 20.05 3.40
CA TYR A 343 12.12 20.17 3.98
C TYR A 343 12.12 19.98 5.50
N LEU A 344 12.86 18.99 6.00
CA LEU A 344 12.89 18.56 7.40
C LEU A 344 14.06 19.14 8.21
N ARG A 345 14.59 20.28 7.75
CA ARG A 345 15.72 20.94 8.41
C ARG A 345 15.37 21.28 9.87
N GLY A 346 16.30 21.00 10.77
CA GLY A 346 16.15 21.27 12.20
C GLY A 346 15.43 20.17 12.99
N MET A 347 14.89 19.14 12.32
CA MET A 347 14.39 17.94 12.99
C MET A 347 15.50 16.91 13.13
N SER A 348 15.70 16.42 14.35
CA SER A 348 16.73 15.41 14.63
C SER A 348 16.29 14.02 14.19
N ARG A 349 15.11 13.58 14.65
CA ARG A 349 14.51 12.28 14.29
C ARG A 349 13.10 12.52 13.75
N ALA A 350 13.02 12.90 12.48
CA ALA A 350 11.75 13.21 11.84
C ALA A 350 10.93 11.95 11.54
N ARG A 351 9.65 11.98 11.89
CA ARG A 351 8.59 11.07 11.42
C ARG A 351 7.62 11.87 10.55
N VAL A 352 7.18 11.31 9.42
CA VAL A 352 6.28 11.97 8.48
C VAL A 352 5.04 11.10 8.25
N ASP A 353 3.85 11.68 8.46
CA ASP A 353 2.57 11.03 8.21
C ASP A 353 1.74 11.88 7.22
N GLY A 354 1.12 11.23 6.24
CA GLY A 354 0.21 11.88 5.28
C GLY A 354 -1.25 11.84 5.71
N ASN A 355 -2.05 12.79 5.23
CA ASN A 355 -3.52 12.80 5.38
C ASN A 355 -4.01 12.70 6.83
N LEU A 356 -3.27 13.31 7.76
CA LEU A 356 -3.53 13.16 9.18
C LEU A 356 -4.72 14.04 9.59
N GLY A 357 -5.70 13.45 10.29
CA GLY A 357 -6.83 14.18 10.86
C GLY A 357 -6.40 15.10 12.00
N LEU A 358 -6.71 16.39 11.88
CA LEU A 358 -6.52 17.45 12.87
C LEU A 358 -7.87 18.02 13.28
N SER A 359 -8.05 18.33 14.57
CA SER A 359 -9.20 19.10 15.05
C SER A 359 -8.80 20.38 15.76
N HIS A 360 -9.59 21.43 15.55
CA HIS A 360 -9.45 22.75 16.17
C HIS A 360 -10.54 22.98 17.22
N GLU A 361 -10.22 23.70 18.29
CA GLU A 361 -11.24 24.15 19.23
C GLU A 361 -11.94 25.44 18.78
N PRO A 362 -13.26 25.59 19.01
CA PRO A 362 -14.19 24.59 19.52
C PRO A 362 -14.82 23.78 18.38
N GLY A 363 -14.60 22.48 18.33
CA GLY A 363 -15.47 21.60 17.55
C GLY A 363 -14.80 20.33 17.02
N PRO A 364 -15.60 19.29 16.71
CA PRO A 364 -15.12 18.03 16.15
C PRO A 364 -14.79 18.14 14.66
N VAL A 365 -14.45 19.33 14.16
CA VAL A 365 -14.14 19.54 12.75
C VAL A 365 -12.82 18.85 12.45
N LEU A 366 -12.85 17.80 11.65
CA LEU A 366 -11.64 17.21 11.14
C LEU A 366 -11.21 17.95 9.86
N THR A 367 -10.03 18.55 9.90
CA THR A 367 -9.27 18.92 8.72
C THR A 367 -8.18 17.88 8.49
N PHE A 368 -7.89 17.57 7.23
CA PHE A 368 -6.84 16.62 6.89
C PHE A 368 -5.65 17.38 6.34
N VAL A 369 -4.52 17.34 7.05
CA VAL A 369 -3.28 17.96 6.58
C VAL A 369 -2.61 17.06 5.54
N ASP A 370 -2.02 17.65 4.50
CA ASP A 370 -1.42 16.87 3.42
C ASP A 370 -0.24 16.03 3.92
N GLN A 371 0.66 16.65 4.68
CA GLN A 371 1.68 15.96 5.47
C GLN A 371 1.88 16.66 6.82
N LEU A 372 2.15 15.86 7.84
CA LEU A 372 2.60 16.31 9.16
C LEU A 372 3.93 15.63 9.47
N ALA A 373 4.90 16.42 9.94
CA ALA A 373 6.17 15.92 10.43
C ALA A 373 6.33 16.20 11.92
N VAL A 374 6.80 15.21 12.68
CA VAL A 374 7.12 15.33 14.10
C VAL A 374 8.59 15.03 14.29
N ASP A 375 9.30 15.85 15.06
CA ASP A 375 10.60 15.44 15.58
C ASP A 375 10.40 14.53 16.79
N GLU A 376 10.55 13.23 16.61
CA GLU A 376 10.42 12.25 17.68
C GLU A 376 11.47 12.42 18.78
N ALA A 377 12.58 13.11 18.53
CA ALA A 377 13.55 13.44 19.57
C ALA A 377 13.00 14.50 20.54
N SER A 378 12.09 15.37 20.08
CA SER A 378 11.43 16.39 20.91
C SER A 378 10.38 15.82 21.88
N LEU A 379 9.99 14.55 21.69
CA LEU A 379 8.98 13.88 22.50
C LEU A 379 9.54 13.33 23.83
N VAL A 380 10.87 13.24 23.94
CA VAL A 380 11.54 12.71 25.13
C VAL A 380 11.34 13.68 26.31
N HIS A 381 11.12 13.15 27.51
CA HIS A 381 10.96 13.90 28.78
C HIS A 381 9.78 14.90 28.84
N GLY A 382 8.72 14.69 28.04
CA GLY A 382 7.54 15.57 28.08
C GLY A 382 7.81 16.97 27.50
N GLY A 383 8.87 17.12 26.70
CA GLY A 383 9.18 18.34 25.97
C GLY A 383 8.05 18.78 25.04
N LYS A 384 8.06 20.06 24.67
CA LYS A 384 7.11 20.61 23.68
C LYS A 384 7.39 19.94 22.32
N PRO A 385 6.44 19.19 21.73
CA PRO A 385 6.66 18.56 20.44
C PRO A 385 6.96 19.58 19.35
N THR A 386 8.03 19.35 18.59
CA THR A 386 8.30 20.08 17.35
C THR A 386 7.49 19.42 16.24
N VAL A 387 6.49 20.15 15.73
CA VAL A 387 5.54 19.64 14.74
C VAL A 387 5.44 20.61 13.57
N HIS A 388 5.67 20.12 12.36
CA HIS A 388 5.55 20.88 11.13
C HIS A 388 4.38 20.36 10.30
N CYS A 389 3.60 21.26 9.72
CA CYS A 389 2.51 20.93 8.79
C CYS A 389 2.86 21.41 7.38
N PHE A 390 2.55 20.61 6.37
CA PHE A 390 2.79 20.92 4.96
C PHE A 390 1.47 20.98 4.22
N SER A 391 1.29 22.02 3.42
CA SER A 391 0.17 22.18 2.50
C SER A 391 0.66 22.29 1.07
N ASN A 392 0.15 21.40 0.22
CA ASN A 392 0.56 21.26 -1.17
C ASN A 392 -0.31 22.13 -2.07
N LYS A 393 0.32 22.80 -3.04
CA LYS A 393 -0.35 23.74 -3.94
C LYS A 393 0.08 23.50 -5.39
N GLN A 394 -0.89 23.25 -6.26
CA GLN A 394 -0.68 23.14 -7.72
C GLN A 394 -1.20 24.39 -8.45
N ARG A 395 -0.99 25.56 -7.85
CA ARG A 395 -1.39 26.82 -8.47
C ARG A 395 -0.45 27.14 -9.63
N ASP A 396 -1.03 27.47 -10.78
CA ASP A 396 -0.28 27.86 -11.97
C ASP A 396 0.10 29.34 -11.95
N PHE A 397 1.39 29.62 -11.76
CA PHE A 397 1.93 30.99 -11.79
C PHE A 397 2.55 31.35 -13.14
N THR A 398 2.53 30.47 -14.14
CA THR A 398 3.18 30.69 -15.44
C THR A 398 2.63 31.91 -16.17
N ARG A 399 1.37 32.27 -15.93
CA ARG A 399 0.64 33.37 -16.58
C ARG A 399 0.25 34.50 -15.64
N MET A 400 0.72 34.48 -14.39
CA MET A 400 0.40 35.51 -13.40
C MET A 400 1.47 36.61 -13.37
N SER A 401 1.02 37.85 -13.19
CA SER A 401 1.90 38.95 -12.79
C SER A 401 2.43 38.74 -11.37
N GLU A 402 3.48 39.47 -11.00
CA GLU A 402 4.04 39.41 -9.64
C GLU A 402 3.01 39.83 -8.58
N VAL A 403 2.15 40.79 -8.89
CA VAL A 403 1.11 41.27 -7.96
C VAL A 403 0.06 40.18 -7.70
N GLU A 404 -0.40 39.50 -8.76
CA GLU A 404 -1.33 38.38 -8.65
C GLU A 404 -0.71 37.21 -7.90
N ALA A 405 0.56 36.88 -8.19
CA ALA A 405 1.28 35.83 -7.49
C ALA A 405 1.36 36.10 -5.98
N ARG A 406 1.68 37.34 -5.60
CA ARG A 406 1.73 37.77 -4.19
C ARG A 406 0.37 37.70 -3.51
N TYR A 407 -0.70 38.11 -4.21
CA TYR A 407 -2.06 38.01 -3.69
C TYR A 407 -2.42 36.55 -3.38
N TRP A 408 -2.24 35.66 -4.34
CA TRP A 408 -2.61 34.26 -4.19
C TRP A 408 -1.79 33.54 -3.13
N VAL A 409 -0.48 33.81 -3.02
CA VAL A 409 0.36 33.22 -1.97
C VAL A 409 -0.05 33.73 -0.58
N SER A 410 -0.49 34.98 -0.49
CA SER A 410 -1.04 35.51 0.77
C SER A 410 -2.32 34.77 1.17
N MET A 411 -3.19 34.45 0.21
CA MET A 411 -4.39 33.64 0.45
C MET A 411 -4.04 32.21 0.85
N ASP A 412 -3.14 31.56 0.13
CA ASP A 412 -2.70 30.20 0.41
C ASP A 412 -2.02 30.08 1.79
N ALA A 413 -1.23 31.08 2.19
CA ALA A 413 -0.59 31.13 3.50
C ALA A 413 -1.61 31.32 4.64
N ARG A 414 -2.59 32.22 4.47
CA ARG A 414 -3.67 32.41 5.46
C ARG A 414 -4.51 31.16 5.61
N GLU A 415 -4.92 30.55 4.50
CA GLU A 415 -5.69 29.30 4.50
C GLU A 415 -4.92 28.19 5.23
N ALA A 416 -3.62 28.00 4.94
CA ALA A 416 -2.82 26.97 5.59
C ALA A 416 -2.63 27.23 7.09
N LEU A 417 -2.45 28.49 7.50
CA LEU A 417 -2.37 28.85 8.92
C LEU A 417 -3.70 28.68 9.65
N GLU A 418 -4.82 29.00 9.01
CA GLU A 418 -6.16 28.79 9.57
C GLU A 418 -6.46 27.30 9.72
N LYS A 419 -6.17 26.48 8.69
CA LYS A 419 -6.46 25.05 8.70
C LYS A 419 -5.50 24.23 9.54
N TYR A 420 -4.23 24.64 9.62
CA TYR A 420 -3.15 23.79 10.16
C TYR A 420 -2.23 24.49 11.15
N GLY A 421 -2.38 25.80 11.40
CA GLY A 421 -1.58 26.52 12.38
C GLY A 421 -2.17 26.44 13.80
N GLY A 422 -1.47 27.05 14.75
CA GLY A 422 -1.99 27.20 16.12
C GLY A 422 -2.01 25.89 16.92
N MET A 423 -2.97 25.77 17.85
CA MET A 423 -3.14 24.58 18.67
C MET A 423 -4.15 23.64 18.02
N VAL A 424 -3.71 22.41 17.72
CA VAL A 424 -4.54 21.37 17.11
C VAL A 424 -4.48 20.10 17.94
N GLU A 425 -5.52 19.29 17.87
CA GLU A 425 -5.50 17.93 18.41
C GLU A 425 -5.30 16.92 17.27
N ILE A 426 -4.39 15.96 17.47
CA ILE A 426 -4.15 14.88 16.50
C ILE A 426 -5.16 13.75 16.71
N ARG A 427 -5.84 13.34 15.64
CA ARG A 427 -7.01 12.44 15.74
C ARG A 427 -6.82 11.04 15.14
N ARG A 428 -5.62 10.70 14.66
CA ARG A 428 -5.28 9.35 14.14
C ARG A 428 -4.84 8.38 15.23
N PRO A 429 -5.59 7.28 15.49
CA PRO A 429 -5.13 6.20 16.35
C PRO A 429 -3.78 5.63 15.90
N GLY A 430 -2.89 5.35 16.84
CA GLY A 430 -1.54 4.83 16.55
C GLY A 430 -0.48 5.88 16.21
N HIS A 431 -0.85 7.15 16.04
CA HIS A 431 0.11 8.24 15.96
C HIS A 431 0.70 8.56 17.36
N PRO A 432 2.01 8.88 17.50
CA PRO A 432 2.63 9.17 18.80
C PRO A 432 2.01 10.34 19.59
N LEU A 433 1.29 11.21 18.87
CA LEU A 433 0.60 12.38 19.42
C LEU A 433 -0.93 12.22 19.47
N PHE A 434 -1.46 11.02 19.23
CA PHE A 434 -2.92 10.77 19.23
C PHE A 434 -3.60 11.30 20.50
N GLY A 435 -4.70 12.05 20.32
CA GLY A 435 -5.49 12.66 21.41
C GLY A 435 -4.80 13.82 22.14
N ARG A 436 -3.58 14.21 21.74
CA ARG A 436 -2.85 15.31 22.36
C ARG A 436 -3.10 16.62 21.62
N LYS A 437 -3.32 17.69 22.39
CA LYS A 437 -3.24 19.06 21.90
C LYS A 437 -1.79 19.46 21.73
N VAL A 438 -1.43 19.89 20.54
CA VAL A 438 -0.08 20.31 20.17
C VAL A 438 -0.11 21.65 19.45
N THR A 439 0.87 22.50 19.72
CA THR A 439 1.05 23.74 18.96
C THR A 439 1.91 23.46 17.74
N ILE A 440 1.38 23.73 16.55
CA ILE A 440 2.11 23.60 15.31
C ILE A 440 3.26 24.61 15.29
N SER A 441 4.48 24.09 15.14
CA SER A 441 5.73 24.84 15.25
C SER A 441 6.04 25.61 13.97
N LYS A 442 5.73 25.01 12.81
CA LYS A 442 5.90 25.64 11.49
C LYS A 442 4.84 25.14 10.51
N VAL A 443 4.37 26.04 9.67
CA VAL A 443 3.55 25.71 8.49
C VAL A 443 4.38 25.96 7.24
N HIS A 444 4.33 25.00 6.32
CA HIS A 444 5.02 25.04 5.04
C HIS A 444 4.01 25.01 3.89
N LEU A 445 4.29 25.77 2.84
CA LEU A 445 3.66 25.64 1.54
C LEU A 445 4.63 24.96 0.58
N ILE A 446 4.17 23.89 -0.07
CA ILE A 446 4.94 23.21 -1.12
C ILE A 446 4.23 23.43 -2.45
N TYR A 447 4.86 24.20 -3.33
CA TYR A 447 4.36 24.44 -4.68
C TYR A 447 4.93 23.43 -5.67
N ASP A 448 4.13 23.05 -6.66
CA ASP A 448 4.63 22.35 -7.85
C ASP A 448 5.58 23.28 -8.60
N GLY A 449 6.87 22.95 -8.58
CA GLY A 449 7.96 23.77 -9.11
C GLY A 449 7.83 24.02 -10.62
N ARG A 450 7.17 23.09 -11.34
CA ARG A 450 6.92 23.18 -12.79
C ARG A 450 5.91 24.28 -13.11
N LEU A 451 5.03 24.58 -12.17
CA LEU A 451 4.03 25.65 -12.26
C LEU A 451 4.53 27.00 -11.72
N VAL A 452 5.77 27.06 -11.23
CA VAL A 452 6.45 28.30 -10.79
C VAL A 452 7.82 28.44 -11.47
N PRO A 453 7.92 28.45 -12.81
CA PRO A 453 9.21 28.34 -13.49
C PRO A 453 10.07 29.62 -13.37
N GLN A 454 9.45 30.78 -13.20
CA GLN A 454 10.18 32.06 -13.21
C GLN A 454 10.87 32.33 -11.87
N LYS A 455 12.20 32.52 -11.89
CA LYS A 455 13.01 32.82 -10.70
C LYS A 455 12.51 34.06 -9.94
N ARG A 456 12.13 35.12 -10.66
CA ARG A 456 11.60 36.35 -10.06
C ARG A 456 10.31 36.08 -9.27
N THR A 457 9.39 35.30 -9.85
CA THR A 457 8.16 34.86 -9.16
C THR A 457 8.48 34.04 -7.92
N ARG A 458 9.40 33.06 -7.99
CA ARG A 458 9.83 32.27 -6.82
C ARG A 458 10.32 33.16 -5.67
N VAL A 459 11.15 34.17 -5.97
CA VAL A 459 11.65 35.13 -4.97
C VAL A 459 10.50 35.97 -4.39
N ALA A 460 9.61 36.49 -5.24
CA ALA A 460 8.50 37.32 -4.81
C ALA A 460 7.54 36.58 -3.86
N ILE A 461 7.23 35.31 -4.17
CA ILE A 461 6.33 34.52 -3.31
C ILE A 461 7.01 34.12 -1.99
N GLN A 462 8.31 33.78 -2.01
CA GLN A 462 9.09 33.52 -0.80
C GLN A 462 9.12 34.73 0.14
N GLN A 463 9.26 35.94 -0.40
CA GLN A 463 9.21 37.17 0.40
C GLN A 463 7.86 37.37 1.08
N ILE A 464 6.76 37.05 0.40
CA ILE A 464 5.42 37.15 0.98
C ILE A 464 5.19 36.10 2.06
N ALA A 465 5.54 34.83 1.83
CA ALA A 465 5.35 33.78 2.84
C ALA A 465 6.11 34.06 4.14
N ARG A 466 7.31 34.65 4.05
CA ARG A 466 8.06 35.11 5.24
C ARG A 466 7.27 36.10 6.10
N LYS A 467 6.44 36.96 5.51
CA LYS A 467 5.58 37.89 6.27
C LYS A 467 4.51 37.17 7.10
N PHE A 468 4.11 35.98 6.67
CA PHE A 468 3.16 35.12 7.38
C PHE A 468 3.85 34.10 8.31
N ASN A 469 5.18 34.15 8.43
CA ASN A 469 5.98 33.12 9.12
C ASN A 469 5.73 31.69 8.55
N VAL A 470 5.50 31.60 7.25
CA VAL A 470 5.32 30.36 6.49
C VAL A 470 6.54 30.13 5.62
N GLU A 471 7.00 28.88 5.56
CA GLU A 471 8.12 28.49 4.71
C GLU A 471 7.64 27.97 3.36
N ILE A 472 8.32 28.35 2.28
CA ILE A 472 7.99 27.91 0.92
C ILE A 472 9.06 26.96 0.40
N HIS A 473 8.59 25.86 -0.19
CA HIS A 473 9.40 24.92 -0.96
C HIS A 473 8.80 24.73 -2.36
N PHE A 474 9.63 24.24 -3.27
CA PHE A 474 9.24 23.89 -4.63
C PHE A 474 9.58 22.42 -4.88
N HIS A 475 8.59 21.62 -5.22
CA HIS A 475 8.75 20.19 -5.53
C HIS A 475 8.52 19.96 -7.03
N GLU A 476 9.43 19.25 -7.69
CA GLU A 476 9.40 18.98 -9.14
C GLU A 476 8.91 17.58 -9.48
#